data_AF-A0A2C5X3G2-F1
#
_entry.id   AF-A0A2C5X3G2-F1
#
_cell.length_a   1.000
_cell.length_b   1.000
_cell.length_c   1.000
_cell.angle_alpha   90.00
_cell.angle_beta   90.00
_cell.angle_gamma   90.00
#
_symmetry.space_group_name_H-M   'P 1'
#
loop_
_entity.id
_entity.type
_entity.pdbx_description
1 polymer ?
#
loop_
_entity_poly.entity_id
_entity_poly.type
_entity_poly.pdbx_seq_one_letter_code
_entity_poly.pdbx_strand_id
1 'polypeptide(L)'
;MPSPDRTVFFGSQLGDVLITNYSYTDSAFLLLLQDAYLCIQYLRNFPSVIFPLTPCNSGSMNELYPSPGNLTILALQFLLLLFQFVLLIALLPFATLPVWVSALYIGIFVVINNLVCWLFLNGPERIYWSHPDLTSFDVQHSKEQWVFINGVSTGQRWLQNSIDRLAITFRRPVMGIHNRT
;
A
#
# COMPACT_ATOMS: atom_id res chain seq x y z
N MET A 1 12.98 16.39 -37.39
CA MET A 1 13.88 15.76 -36.40
C MET A 1 13.31 16.07 -35.03
N PRO A 2 12.94 15.08 -34.21
CA PRO A 2 12.36 15.31 -32.88
C PRO A 2 13.43 15.86 -31.92
N SER A 3 13.08 16.88 -31.15
CA SER A 3 13.96 17.52 -30.15
C SER A 3 14.28 16.57 -29.01
N PRO A 4 15.51 16.56 -28.47
CA PRO A 4 15.89 15.68 -27.39
C PRO A 4 15.10 16.01 -26.12
N ASP A 5 14.61 14.96 -25.46
CA ASP A 5 13.88 15.02 -24.18
C ASP A 5 14.59 15.92 -23.18
N ARG A 6 13.94 17.03 -22.82
CA ARG A 6 14.40 17.95 -21.79
C ARG A 6 13.97 17.41 -20.43
N THR A 7 14.77 16.52 -19.85
CA THR A 7 14.61 16.11 -18.45
C THR A 7 14.84 17.33 -17.56
N VAL A 8 13.76 17.85 -16.97
CA VAL A 8 13.83 18.97 -16.03
C VAL A 8 14.13 18.41 -14.65
N PHE A 9 15.32 18.72 -14.12
CA PHE A 9 15.67 18.41 -12.74
C PHE A 9 14.96 19.40 -11.81
N PHE A 10 14.02 18.91 -11.00
CA PHE A 10 13.45 19.66 -9.90
C PHE A 10 14.30 19.38 -8.65
N GLY A 11 15.01 20.41 -8.18
CA GLY A 11 15.77 20.34 -6.92
C GLY A 11 14.85 20.23 -5.69
N SER A 12 15.45 20.11 -4.50
CA SER A 12 14.70 20.19 -3.24
C SER A 12 13.94 21.51 -3.17
N GLN A 13 12.61 21.45 -3.03
CA GLN A 13 11.79 22.64 -2.86
C GLN A 13 12.20 23.32 -1.55
N LEU A 14 12.84 24.48 -1.65
CA LEU A 14 12.98 25.39 -0.53
C LEU A 14 11.56 25.88 -0.21
N GLY A 15 11.11 25.68 1.03
CA GLY A 15 9.76 26.02 1.45
C GLY A 15 9.47 27.49 1.18
N ASP A 16 8.80 27.76 0.07
CA ASP A 16 8.32 29.08 -0.29
C ASP A 16 7.00 29.34 0.46
N VAL A 17 6.51 30.59 0.42
CA VAL A 17 5.22 30.95 1.00
C VAL A 17 4.17 29.98 0.48
N LEU A 18 3.43 29.34 1.40
CA LEU A 18 2.43 28.32 1.09
C LEU A 18 1.31 28.94 0.23
N ILE A 19 1.50 29.00 -1.09
CA ILE A 19 0.44 29.34 -2.04
C ILE A 19 -0.41 28.08 -2.15
N THR A 20 -1.36 27.93 -1.23
CA THR A 20 -2.44 26.94 -1.35
C THR A 20 -3.25 27.31 -2.58
N ASN A 21 -2.89 26.72 -3.70
CA ASN A 21 -3.64 26.84 -4.95
C ASN A 21 -4.87 25.94 -4.82
N TYR A 22 -5.96 26.46 -4.24
CA TYR A 22 -7.17 25.68 -3.94
C TYR A 22 -7.79 25.05 -5.22
N SER A 23 -7.52 25.63 -6.38
CA SER A 23 -8.12 25.27 -7.68
C SER A 23 -7.98 23.82 -8.12
N TYR A 24 -6.93 23.08 -7.73
CA TYR A 24 -6.74 21.70 -8.20
C TYR A 24 -7.45 20.64 -7.34
N THR A 25 -7.98 21.00 -6.16
CA THR A 25 -8.76 20.09 -5.29
C THR A 25 -10.19 20.57 -5.03
N ASP A 26 -10.59 21.69 -5.62
CA ASP A 26 -11.86 22.39 -5.31
C ASP A 26 -13.12 21.57 -5.59
N SER A 27 -13.07 20.54 -6.45
CA SER A 27 -14.24 19.70 -6.73
C SER A 27 -13.94 18.22 -6.61
N ALA A 28 -14.47 17.61 -5.54
CA ALA A 28 -14.35 16.18 -5.26
C ALA A 28 -14.88 15.29 -6.39
N PHE A 29 -15.95 15.71 -7.08
CA PHE A 29 -16.51 14.96 -8.19
C PHE A 29 -15.61 14.96 -9.43
N LEU A 30 -14.97 16.10 -9.73
CA LEU A 30 -14.07 16.22 -10.86
C LEU A 30 -12.79 15.40 -10.61
N LEU A 31 -12.27 15.43 -9.38
CA LEU A 31 -11.17 14.55 -8.96
C LEU A 31 -11.54 13.08 -9.15
N LEU A 32 -12.72 12.66 -8.69
CA LEU A 32 -13.18 11.28 -8.86
C LEU A 32 -13.32 10.88 -10.34
N LEU A 33 -13.81 11.78 -11.19
CA LEU A 33 -13.86 11.54 -12.64
C LEU A 33 -12.48 11.48 -13.28
N GLN A 34 -11.54 12.32 -12.86
CA GLN A 34 -10.16 12.28 -13.32
C GLN A 34 -9.48 10.97 -12.92
N ASP A 35 -9.65 10.53 -11.67
CA ASP A 35 -9.14 9.26 -11.18
C ASP A 35 -9.75 8.08 -11.94
N ALA A 36 -11.07 8.10 -12.18
CA ALA A 36 -11.75 7.08 -12.99
C ALA A 36 -11.26 7.05 -14.44
N TYR A 37 -11.05 8.23 -15.05
CA TYR A 37 -10.50 8.35 -16.40
C TYR A 37 -9.08 7.77 -16.48
N LEU A 38 -8.21 8.12 -15.54
CA LEU A 38 -6.85 7.59 -15.44
C LEU A 38 -6.87 6.06 -15.25
N CYS A 39 -7.73 5.56 -14.36
CA CYS A 39 -7.89 4.12 -14.13
C CYS A 39 -8.28 3.38 -15.42
N ILE A 40 -9.23 3.90 -16.19
CA ILE A 40 -9.65 3.28 -17.47
C ILE A 40 -8.54 3.39 -18.52
N GLN A 41 -7.90 4.56 -18.63
CA GLN A 41 -6.82 4.82 -19.59
C GLN A 41 -5.64 3.87 -19.37
N TYR A 42 -5.25 3.65 -18.12
CA TYR A 42 -4.11 2.82 -17.74
C TYR A 42 -4.47 1.39 -17.35
N LEU A 43 -5.74 0.98 -17.47
CA LEU A 43 -6.18 -0.38 -17.14
C LEU A 43 -5.40 -1.45 -17.91
N ARG A 44 -5.04 -1.17 -19.17
CA ARG A 44 -4.24 -2.06 -20.00
C ARG A 44 -2.83 -2.31 -19.45
N ASN A 45 -2.30 -1.40 -18.64
CA ASN A 45 -0.99 -1.53 -18.00
C ASN A 45 -1.07 -2.26 -16.66
N PHE A 46 -2.27 -2.48 -16.12
CA PHE A 46 -2.46 -3.17 -14.85
C PHE A 46 -1.84 -4.58 -14.81
N PRO A 47 -1.95 -5.42 -15.86
CA PRO A 47 -1.24 -6.69 -15.92
C PRO A 47 0.28 -6.52 -15.75
N SER A 48 0.87 -5.45 -16.29
CA SER A 48 2.31 -5.18 -16.17
C SER A 48 2.76 -4.84 -14.74
N VAL A 49 1.84 -4.58 -13.81
CA VAL A 49 2.14 -4.46 -12.37
C VAL A 49 2.30 -5.83 -11.72
N ILE A 50 1.49 -6.80 -12.14
CA ILE A 50 1.47 -8.16 -11.59
C ILE A 50 2.53 -9.05 -12.25
N PHE A 51 2.77 -8.86 -13.55
CA PHE A 51 3.57 -9.77 -14.39
C PHE A 51 5.10 -9.53 -14.50
N PRO A 52 5.78 -8.58 -13.84
CA PRO A 52 7.23 -8.62 -13.75
C PRO A 52 7.63 -9.59 -12.62
N LEU A 53 7.29 -10.87 -12.79
CA LEU A 53 7.68 -11.95 -11.86
C LEU A 53 9.20 -12.19 -11.87
N THR A 54 9.90 -11.64 -12.87
CA THR A 54 11.34 -11.63 -12.99
C THR A 54 11.83 -10.25 -13.47
N PRO A 55 13.01 -9.79 -13.02
CA PRO A 55 13.89 -10.41 -12.03
C PRO A 55 13.52 -10.02 -10.58
N CYS A 56 13.40 -10.99 -9.69
CA CYS A 56 13.21 -10.76 -8.25
C CYS A 56 14.55 -10.45 -7.58
N ASN A 57 15.17 -9.30 -7.91
CA ASN A 57 16.51 -8.91 -7.43
C ASN A 57 16.64 -8.86 -5.90
N SER A 58 15.53 -8.66 -5.19
CA SER A 58 15.47 -8.59 -3.72
C SER A 58 15.01 -9.88 -3.05
N GLY A 59 14.85 -10.97 -3.81
CA GLY A 59 14.48 -12.29 -3.29
C GLY A 59 13.23 -12.27 -2.41
N SER A 60 13.32 -12.86 -1.21
CA SER A 60 12.22 -12.97 -0.24
C SER A 60 11.67 -11.65 0.28
N MET A 61 12.41 -10.55 0.14
CA MET A 61 11.95 -9.20 0.53
C MET A 61 11.02 -8.57 -0.51
N ASN A 62 10.90 -9.17 -1.70
CA ASN A 62 9.94 -8.71 -2.70
C ASN A 62 8.53 -9.26 -2.40
N GLU A 63 7.50 -8.41 -2.47
CA GLU A 63 6.13 -8.74 -2.09
C GLU A 63 5.55 -9.92 -2.89
N LEU A 64 5.85 -9.95 -4.19
CA LEU A 64 5.40 -10.98 -5.14
C LEU A 64 6.35 -12.19 -5.23
N TYR A 65 7.46 -12.22 -4.49
CA TYR A 65 8.37 -13.37 -4.50
C TYR A 65 7.71 -14.57 -3.83
N PRO A 66 7.77 -15.78 -4.43
CA PRO A 66 7.08 -16.97 -3.92
C PRO A 66 7.78 -17.58 -2.69
N SER A 67 7.87 -16.81 -1.60
CA SER A 67 8.19 -17.34 -0.28
C SER A 67 6.91 -17.84 0.40
N PRO A 68 6.96 -18.88 1.24
CA PRO A 68 5.77 -19.39 1.94
C PRO A 68 5.01 -18.30 2.70
N GLY A 69 5.73 -17.38 3.33
CA GLY A 69 5.13 -16.27 4.08
C GLY A 69 4.55 -15.16 3.20
N ASN A 70 5.06 -14.95 1.98
CA ASN A 70 4.45 -13.99 1.06
C ASN A 70 3.23 -14.62 0.37
N LEU A 71 3.28 -15.92 0.05
CA LEU A 71 2.16 -16.66 -0.54
C LEU A 71 0.96 -16.71 0.39
N THR A 72 1.15 -16.88 1.70
CA THR A 72 0.04 -16.83 2.67
C THR A 72 -0.62 -15.46 2.71
N ILE A 73 0.16 -14.38 2.64
CA ILE A 73 -0.37 -13.01 2.61
C ILE A 73 -1.09 -12.74 1.30
N LEU A 74 -0.52 -13.16 0.16
CA LEU A 74 -1.17 -13.04 -1.14
C LEU A 74 -2.48 -13.83 -1.20
N ALA A 75 -2.51 -15.05 -0.67
CA ALA A 75 -3.71 -15.87 -0.59
C ALA A 75 -4.79 -15.21 0.29
N LEU A 76 -4.38 -14.63 1.42
CA LEU A 76 -5.30 -13.91 2.31
C LEU A 76 -5.86 -12.65 1.64
N GLN A 77 -5.01 -11.83 1.00
CA GLN A 77 -5.44 -10.66 0.25
C GLN A 77 -6.40 -11.03 -0.88
N PHE A 78 -6.12 -12.12 -1.59
CA PHE A 78 -7.01 -12.64 -2.63
C PHE A 78 -8.35 -13.12 -2.06
N LEU A 79 -8.34 -13.81 -0.91
CA LEU A 79 -9.57 -14.23 -0.22
C LEU A 79 -10.41 -13.03 0.24
N LEU A 80 -9.78 -12.02 0.83
CA LEU A 80 -10.44 -10.77 1.23
C LEU A 80 -11.03 -10.03 0.02
N LEU A 81 -10.30 -10.02 -1.10
CA LEU A 81 -10.79 -9.48 -2.36
C LEU A 81 -12.06 -10.21 -2.84
N LEU A 82 -12.06 -11.55 -2.84
CA LEU A 82 -13.24 -12.34 -3.18
C LEU A 82 -14.41 -12.05 -2.23
N PHE A 83 -14.14 -11.92 -0.93
CA PHE A 83 -15.15 -11.59 0.06
C PHE A 83 -15.79 -10.21 -0.22
N GLN A 84 -14.98 -9.23 -0.61
CA GLN A 84 -15.47 -7.91 -1.02
C GLN A 84 -16.36 -7.97 -2.27
N PHE A 85 -16.04 -8.83 -3.23
CA PHE A 85 -16.93 -9.05 -4.40
C PHE A 85 -18.27 -9.66 -4.01
N VAL A 86 -18.29 -10.59 -3.05
CA VAL A 86 -19.54 -11.17 -2.53
C VAL A 86 -20.41 -10.07 -1.90
N LEU A 87 -19.82 -9.16 -1.11
CA LEU A 87 -20.55 -8.02 -0.55
C LEU A 87 -21.13 -7.11 -1.65
N LEU A 88 -20.36 -6.82 -2.70
CA LEU A 88 -20.82 -5.99 -3.82
C LEU A 88 -21.98 -6.63 -4.58
N ILE A 89 -21.95 -7.95 -4.81
CA ILE A 89 -23.06 -8.67 -5.43
C ILE A 89 -24.27 -8.70 -4.50
N ALA A 90 -24.05 -8.91 -3.19
CA ALA A 90 -25.11 -8.91 -2.18
C ALA A 90 -25.78 -7.53 -2.02
N LEU A 91 -25.12 -6.44 -2.42
CA LEU A 91 -25.72 -5.11 -2.39
C LEU A 91 -26.90 -4.96 -3.38
N LEU A 92 -26.91 -5.70 -4.49
CA LEU A 92 -27.98 -5.65 -5.50
C LEU A 92 -29.38 -5.95 -4.90
N PRO A 93 -29.59 -7.04 -4.15
CA PRO A 93 -30.86 -7.30 -3.49
C PRO A 93 -31.12 -6.44 -2.24
N PHE A 94 -30.16 -5.69 -1.70
CA PHE A 94 -30.41 -4.89 -0.48
C PHE A 94 -31.44 -3.80 -0.68
N ALA A 95 -31.65 -3.34 -1.93
CA ALA A 95 -32.72 -2.41 -2.24
C ALA A 95 -34.14 -2.98 -2.00
N THR A 96 -34.28 -4.32 -1.96
CA THR A 96 -35.58 -4.99 -1.77
C THR A 96 -35.74 -5.62 -0.38
N LEU A 97 -34.67 -5.72 0.40
CA LEU A 97 -34.70 -6.31 1.73
C LEU A 97 -35.05 -5.27 2.81
N PRO A 98 -35.65 -5.69 3.94
CA PRO A 98 -35.80 -4.83 5.10
C PRO A 98 -34.44 -4.34 5.61
N VAL A 99 -34.37 -3.05 5.96
CA VAL A 99 -33.12 -2.37 6.37
C VAL A 99 -32.36 -3.11 7.47
N TRP A 100 -33.07 -3.72 8.42
CA TRP A 100 -32.45 -4.45 9.53
C TRP A 100 -31.71 -5.73 9.08
N VAL A 101 -32.19 -6.40 8.03
CA VAL A 101 -31.52 -7.59 7.45
C VAL A 101 -30.22 -7.17 6.77
N SER A 102 -30.28 -6.12 5.97
CA SER A 102 -29.10 -5.55 5.30
C SER A 102 -28.07 -5.04 6.31
N ALA A 103 -28.52 -4.35 7.37
CA ALA A 103 -27.65 -3.89 8.44
C ALA A 103 -26.97 -5.05 9.19
N LEU A 104 -27.72 -6.12 9.49
CA LEU A 104 -27.16 -7.31 10.15
C LEU A 104 -26.11 -7.99 9.27
N TYR A 105 -26.39 -8.15 7.97
CA TYR A 105 -25.45 -8.74 7.02
C TYR A 105 -24.16 -7.93 6.92
N ILE A 106 -24.28 -6.61 6.73
CA ILE A 106 -23.11 -5.71 6.66
C ILE A 106 -22.34 -5.75 7.98
N GLY A 107 -23.03 -5.74 9.13
CA GLY A 107 -22.40 -5.83 10.45
C GLY A 107 -21.58 -7.12 10.61
N ILE A 108 -22.16 -8.27 10.26
CA ILE A 108 -21.45 -9.56 10.29
C ILE A 108 -20.23 -9.53 9.37
N PHE A 109 -20.40 -9.02 8.13
CA PHE A 109 -19.31 -8.90 7.17
C PHE A 109 -18.16 -8.06 7.71
N VAL A 110 -18.44 -6.87 8.24
CA VAL A 110 -17.44 -5.95 8.80
C VAL A 110 -16.71 -6.58 9.99
N VAL A 111 -17.44 -7.25 10.89
CA VAL A 111 -16.85 -7.94 12.04
C VAL A 111 -15.90 -9.05 11.60
N ILE A 112 -16.32 -9.90 10.66
CA ILE A 112 -15.47 -10.98 10.13
C ILE A 112 -14.24 -10.41 9.43
N ASN A 113 -14.41 -9.41 8.56
CA ASN A 113 -13.32 -8.77 7.84
C ASN A 113 -12.29 -8.17 8.81
N ASN A 114 -12.75 -7.40 9.80
CA ASN A 114 -11.87 -6.81 10.80
C ASN A 114 -11.15 -7.85 11.65
N LEU A 115 -11.82 -8.95 12.00
CA LEU A 115 -11.22 -10.03 12.78
C LEU A 115 -10.11 -10.73 11.97
N VAL A 116 -10.35 -11.00 10.69
CA VAL A 116 -9.34 -11.58 9.79
C VAL A 116 -8.14 -10.64 9.60
N CYS A 117 -8.37 -9.36 9.32
CA CYS A 117 -7.30 -8.37 9.18
C CYS A 117 -6.50 -8.22 10.48
N TRP A 118 -7.18 -8.17 11.63
CA TRP A 118 -6.53 -8.05 12.93
C TRP A 118 -5.65 -9.26 13.25
N LEU A 119 -6.15 -10.48 13.04
CA LEU A 119 -5.42 -11.71 13.36
C LEU A 119 -4.24 -11.98 12.43
N PHE A 120 -4.41 -11.75 11.12
CA PHE A 120 -3.45 -12.25 10.12
C PHE A 120 -2.59 -11.15 9.47
N LEU A 121 -3.01 -9.89 9.46
CA LEU A 121 -2.30 -8.80 8.77
C LEU A 121 -1.70 -7.76 9.70
N ASN A 122 -2.45 -7.33 10.73
CA ASN A 122 -2.12 -6.12 11.48
C ASN A 122 -1.10 -6.30 12.61
N GLY A 123 -0.97 -7.50 13.17
CA GLY A 123 -0.06 -7.78 14.28
C GLY A 123 -0.34 -6.93 15.55
N PRO A 124 0.40 -7.18 16.63
CA PRO A 124 0.22 -6.47 17.90
C PRO A 124 0.92 -5.12 17.94
N GLU A 125 2.02 -4.95 17.21
CA GLU A 125 2.86 -3.74 17.25
C GLU A 125 2.49 -2.76 16.13
N ARG A 126 2.75 -1.47 16.37
CA ARG A 126 2.55 -0.39 15.39
C ARG A 126 3.87 0.21 14.90
N ILE A 127 4.95 -0.03 15.62
CA ILE A 127 6.27 0.51 15.31
C ILE A 127 7.20 -0.68 15.15
N TYR A 128 7.84 -0.76 14.00
CA TYR A 128 8.80 -1.79 13.65
C TYR A 128 10.14 -1.12 13.35
N TRP A 129 11.23 -1.84 13.56
CA TRP A 129 12.56 -1.37 13.23
C TRP A 129 13.21 -2.33 12.24
N SER A 130 14.02 -1.80 11.33
CA SER A 130 14.87 -2.61 10.47
C SER A 130 15.80 -3.48 11.31
N HIS A 131 16.01 -4.75 10.93
CA HIS A 131 16.87 -5.65 11.69
C HIS A 131 18.33 -5.15 11.70
N PRO A 132 18.98 -5.10 12.88
CA PRO A 132 20.32 -4.53 13.00
C PRO A 132 21.41 -5.39 12.36
N ASP A 133 21.15 -6.69 12.19
CA ASP A 133 22.12 -7.64 11.66
C ASP A 133 22.22 -7.61 10.13
N LEU A 134 21.35 -6.86 9.45
CA LEU A 134 21.28 -6.85 7.98
C LEU A 134 22.39 -6.01 7.34
N THR A 135 22.92 -5.01 8.04
CA THR A 135 23.95 -4.12 7.50
C THR A 135 24.71 -3.40 8.60
N SER A 136 26.00 -3.14 8.39
CA SER A 136 26.77 -2.25 9.26
C SER A 136 26.31 -0.81 9.03
N PHE A 137 25.56 -0.27 9.99
CA PHE A 137 25.13 1.12 9.94
C PHE A 137 26.33 2.06 10.07
N ASP A 138 26.37 3.07 9.21
CA ASP A 138 27.44 4.06 9.21
C ASP A 138 27.31 4.99 10.44
N VAL A 139 28.35 5.03 11.27
CA VAL A 139 28.41 5.83 12.50
C VAL A 139 28.28 7.33 12.19
N GLN A 140 28.67 7.76 10.98
CA GLN A 140 28.58 9.16 10.55
C GLN A 140 27.15 9.69 10.53
N HIS A 141 26.15 8.82 10.40
CA HIS A 141 24.73 9.20 10.27
C HIS A 141 23.90 8.84 11.50
N SER A 142 24.55 8.68 12.66
CA SER A 142 23.89 8.37 13.94
C SER A 142 22.86 9.42 14.40
N LYS A 143 22.86 10.63 13.82
CA LYS A 143 21.89 11.70 14.13
C LYS A 143 20.69 11.74 13.18
N GLU A 144 20.64 10.88 12.17
CA GLU A 144 19.54 10.83 11.20
C GLU A 144 18.54 9.75 11.61
N GLN A 145 17.24 10.06 11.48
CA GLN A 145 16.17 9.09 11.72
C GLN A 145 15.30 8.98 10.47
N TRP A 146 15.24 7.77 9.91
CA TRP A 146 14.40 7.48 8.75
C TRP A 146 13.09 6.88 9.22
N VAL A 147 11.99 7.44 8.74
CA VAL A 147 10.64 6.97 9.05
C VAL A 147 9.98 6.50 7.77
N PHE A 148 9.46 5.29 7.77
CA PHE A 148 8.69 4.70 6.68
C PHE A 148 7.28 4.41 7.18
N ILE A 149 6.27 4.83 6.43
CA ILE A 149 4.87 4.54 6.73
C ILE A 149 4.32 3.72 5.56
N ASN A 150 3.77 2.54 5.83
CA ASN A 150 3.18 1.74 4.75
C ASN A 150 1.89 2.35 4.20
N GLY A 151 1.58 1.95 2.98
CA GLY A 151 0.29 2.24 2.35
C GLY A 151 -0.82 1.31 2.81
N VAL A 152 -1.92 1.33 2.06
CA VAL A 152 -3.07 0.46 2.28
C VAL A 152 -2.75 -1.00 1.91
N SER A 153 -3.53 -1.92 2.47
CA SER A 153 -3.45 -3.37 2.23
C SER A 153 -2.06 -3.98 2.47
N THR A 154 -1.31 -3.45 3.43
CA THR A 154 0.03 -3.96 3.76
C THR A 154 0.02 -4.64 5.14
N GLY A 155 0.34 -5.93 5.16
CA GLY A 155 0.52 -6.68 6.41
C GLY A 155 1.88 -6.41 7.07
N GLN A 156 2.01 -6.79 8.34
CA GLN A 156 3.24 -6.65 9.14
C GLN A 156 4.48 -7.17 8.40
N ARG A 157 4.40 -8.33 7.74
CA ARG A 157 5.54 -8.95 7.06
C ARG A 157 6.01 -8.15 5.85
N TRP A 158 5.08 -7.60 5.07
CA TRP A 158 5.44 -6.76 3.93
C TRP A 158 6.07 -5.44 4.40
N LEU A 159 5.52 -4.82 5.45
CA LEU A 159 6.14 -3.66 6.09
C LEU A 159 7.57 -3.95 6.55
N GLN A 160 7.81 -5.08 7.24
CA GLN A 160 9.14 -5.47 7.70
C GLN A 160 10.11 -5.65 6.51
N ASN A 161 9.68 -6.34 5.46
CA ASN A 161 10.49 -6.53 4.26
C ASN A 161 10.84 -5.18 3.59
N SER A 162 9.91 -4.22 3.54
CA SER A 162 10.15 -2.88 3.00
C SER A 162 11.19 -2.12 3.81
N ILE A 163 11.07 -2.08 5.14
CA ILE A 163 12.02 -1.35 5.99
C ILE A 163 13.41 -2.00 5.99
N ASP A 164 13.48 -3.33 5.96
CA ASP A 164 14.75 -4.07 5.87
C ASP A 164 15.44 -3.80 4.54
N ARG A 165 14.68 -3.76 3.44
CA ARG A 165 15.22 -3.43 2.11
C ARG A 165 15.71 -1.99 2.04
N LEU A 166 14.99 -1.05 2.62
CA LEU A 166 15.42 0.35 2.72
C LEU A 166 16.71 0.45 3.54
N ALA A 167 16.78 -0.26 4.68
CA ALA A 167 17.95 -0.27 5.54
C ALA A 167 19.18 -0.83 4.81
N ILE A 168 19.06 -1.92 4.06
CA ILE A 168 20.15 -2.48 3.26
C ILE A 168 20.59 -1.52 2.15
N THR A 169 19.63 -0.87 1.48
CA THR A 169 19.89 0.00 0.32
C THR A 169 20.62 1.28 0.75
N PHE A 170 20.16 1.91 1.82
CA PHE A 170 20.69 3.20 2.29
C PHE A 170 21.73 3.05 3.40
N ARG A 171 21.90 1.84 3.96
CA ARG A 171 22.75 1.54 5.13
C ARG A 171 22.42 2.45 6.33
N ARG A 172 21.12 2.64 6.58
CA ARG A 172 20.58 3.45 7.67
C ARG A 172 19.52 2.66 8.45
N PRO A 173 19.39 2.86 9.77
CA PRO A 173 18.27 2.29 10.51
C PRO A 173 16.97 2.99 10.10
N VAL A 174 15.94 2.20 9.80
CA VAL A 174 14.61 2.71 9.38
C VAL A 174 13.57 2.28 10.40
N MET A 175 12.82 3.26 10.91
CA MET A 175 11.63 3.06 11.73
C MET A 175 10.41 2.91 10.82
N GLY A 176 9.76 1.74 10.84
CA GLY A 176 8.48 1.49 10.19
C GLY A 176 7.31 1.85 11.10
N ILE A 177 6.38 2.67 10.63
CA ILE A 177 5.08 2.91 11.27
C ILE A 177 4.03 2.11 10.49
N HIS A 178 3.38 1.18 11.18
CA HIS A 178 2.36 0.34 10.61
C HIS A 178 1.00 1.04 10.61
N ASN A 179 0.58 1.50 9.44
CA ASN A 179 -0.78 1.87 9.13
C ASN A 179 -1.61 0.59 8.94
N ARG A 180 -2.37 0.22 9.97
CA ARG A 180 -3.19 -1.00 9.99
C ARG A 180 -4.40 -0.87 9.07
N THR A 181 -4.71 -1.97 8.40
CA THR A 181 -5.87 -2.10 7.49
C THR A 181 -7.03 -2.83 8.11
#